data_AF-A0A6L5HWH6-F1
#
_entry.id   AF-A0A6L5HWH6-F1
#
_cell.length_a   1.000
_cell.length_b   1.000
_cell.length_c   1.000
_cell.angle_alpha   90.00
_cell.angle_beta   90.00
_cell.angle_gamma   90.00
#
_symmetry.space_group_name_H-M   'P 1'
#
loop_
_entity.id
_entity.type
_entity.pdbx_description
1 polymer ?
#
loop_
_entity_poly.entity_id
_entity_poly.type
_entity_poly.pdbx_seq_one_letter_code
_entity_poly.pdbx_strand_id
1 'polypeptide(L)'
;MNNSNITLADKYLNELGNFKDSIKPIKGKTIHSIDSNLVRIKNEYTGEIVDYSKPDLNEILAFQMYIGLTPAEITNENAQSRAVEVLSLLR
;
A
#
# COMPACT_ATOMS: atom_id res chain seq x y z
N MET A 1 -6.36 -18.78 1.70
CA MET A 1 -6.19 -17.71 2.70
C MET A 1 -7.51 -17.48 3.43
N ASN A 2 -7.49 -17.03 4.67
CA ASN A 2 -8.72 -16.71 5.41
C ASN A 2 -9.32 -15.41 4.86
N ASN A 3 -10.63 -15.39 4.55
CA ASN A 3 -11.35 -14.22 4.07
C ASN A 3 -11.15 -12.99 4.98
N SER A 4 -10.96 -13.20 6.29
CA SER A 4 -10.68 -12.11 7.24
C SER A 4 -9.42 -11.32 6.89
N ASN A 5 -8.35 -11.99 6.43
CA ASN A 5 -7.08 -11.32 6.12
C ASN A 5 -7.12 -10.56 4.79
N ILE A 6 -7.91 -11.06 3.83
CA ILE A 6 -8.17 -10.34 2.57
C ILE A 6 -8.92 -9.03 2.84
N THR A 7 -9.93 -9.08 3.71
CA THR A 7 -10.66 -7.87 4.13
C THR A 7 -9.74 -6.91 4.90
N LEU A 8 -8.87 -7.42 5.77
CA LEU A 8 -7.92 -6.59 6.52
C LEU A 8 -6.89 -5.93 5.60
N ALA A 9 -6.36 -6.65 4.62
CA ALA A 9 -5.40 -6.10 3.68
C ALA A 9 -6.04 -5.05 2.73
N ASP A 10 -7.31 -5.22 2.35
CA ASP A 10 -8.02 -4.19 1.57
C ASP A 10 -8.22 -2.93 2.42
N LYS A 11 -8.65 -3.09 3.67
CA LYS A 11 -8.77 -2.00 4.63
C LYS A 11 -7.44 -1.28 4.81
N TYR A 12 -6.35 -2.03 4.99
CA TYR A 12 -5.00 -1.48 5.13
C TYR A 12 -4.59 -0.64 3.92
N LEU A 13 -4.80 -1.13 2.69
CA LEU A 13 -4.47 -0.36 1.48
C LEU A 13 -5.31 0.92 1.38
N ASN A 14 -6.60 0.86 1.72
CA ASN A 14 -7.46 2.03 1.73
C ASN A 14 -7.03 3.06 2.78
N GLU A 15 -6.70 2.61 4.00
CA GLU A 15 -6.17 3.48 5.06
C GLU A 15 -4.86 4.13 4.65
N LEU A 16 -3.95 3.38 3.99
CA LEU A 16 -2.69 3.93 3.50
C LEU A 16 -2.94 5.07 2.49
N GLY A 17 -3.94 4.91 1.64
CA GLY A 17 -4.37 5.92 0.67
C GLY A 17 -4.83 7.23 1.33
N ASN A 18 -5.40 7.16 2.54
CA ASN A 18 -5.80 8.35 3.31
C ASN A 18 -4.60 9.14 3.84
N PHE A 19 -3.44 8.49 4.02
CA PHE A 19 -2.21 9.13 4.50
C PHE A 19 -1.25 9.55 3.39
N LYS A 20 -1.64 9.43 2.12
CA LYS A 20 -0.77 9.68 0.96
C LYS A 20 -0.07 11.05 1.00
N ASP A 21 -0.75 12.09 1.45
CA ASP A 21 -0.21 13.46 1.50
C ASP A 21 0.75 13.67 2.68
N SER A 22 0.71 12.77 3.68
CA SER A 22 1.64 12.76 4.83
C SER A 22 2.88 11.90 4.58
N ILE A 23 2.88 11.09 3.52
CA ILE A 23 4.00 10.22 3.17
C ILE A 23 4.98 10.99 2.28
N LYS A 24 6.22 11.12 2.74
CA LYS A 24 7.31 11.67 1.93
C LYS A 24 7.72 10.68 0.83
N PRO A 25 8.21 11.16 -0.32
CA PRO A 25 8.70 10.30 -1.41
C PRO A 25 9.76 9.30 -0.94
N ILE A 26 9.62 8.05 -1.37
CA ILE A 26 10.53 6.93 -1.06
C ILE A 26 11.25 6.54 -2.34
N LYS A 27 12.56 6.80 -2.42
CA LYS A 27 13.37 6.58 -3.64
C LYS A 27 12.73 7.24 -4.89
N GLY A 28 12.14 8.42 -4.71
CA GLY A 28 11.44 9.15 -5.77
C GLY A 28 10.06 8.63 -6.15
N LYS A 29 9.49 7.68 -5.38
CA LYS A 29 8.14 7.16 -5.61
C LYS A 29 7.20 7.59 -4.48
N THR A 30 5.97 7.94 -4.82
CA THR A 30 4.88 8.25 -3.88
C THR A 30 3.63 7.47 -4.24
N ILE A 31 2.80 7.18 -3.23
CA ILE A 31 1.45 6.68 -3.46
C ILE A 31 0.61 7.86 -3.93
N HIS A 32 0.19 7.85 -5.18
CA HIS A 32 -0.59 8.94 -5.78
C HIS A 32 -2.08 8.81 -5.48
N SER A 33 -2.62 7.61 -5.65
CA SER A 33 -4.00 7.27 -5.30
C SER A 33 -4.17 5.76 -5.13
N ILE A 34 -5.18 5.38 -4.36
CA ILE A 34 -5.64 4.01 -4.21
C ILE A 34 -7.16 4.05 -4.42
N ASP A 35 -7.67 3.22 -5.34
CA ASP A 35 -9.11 3.08 -5.60
C ASP A 35 -9.59 1.64 -5.39
N SER A 36 -10.74 1.26 -5.94
CA SER A 36 -11.29 -0.08 -5.77
C SER A 36 -10.42 -1.17 -6.40
N ASN A 37 -9.69 -0.86 -7.47
CA ASN A 37 -8.97 -1.86 -8.27
C ASN A 37 -7.48 -1.57 -8.44
N LEU A 38 -7.04 -0.33 -8.23
CA LEU A 38 -5.69 0.11 -8.56
C LEU A 38 -4.98 0.82 -7.41
N VAL A 39 -3.69 0.56 -7.30
CA VAL A 39 -2.73 1.36 -6.53
C VAL A 39 -1.87 2.11 -7.54
N ARG A 40 -1.96 3.44 -7.56
CA ARG A 40 -1.21 4.28 -8.51
C ARG A 40 0.01 4.88 -7.82
N ILE A 41 1.17 4.66 -8.42
CA ILE A 41 2.43 5.19 -7.92
C ILE A 41 2.93 6.26 -8.87
N LYS A 42 3.25 7.44 -8.33
CA LYS A 42 3.87 8.51 -9.10
C LYS A 42 5.39 8.48 -8.89
N ASN A 43 6.12 8.62 -10.00
CA ASN A 43 7.53 8.94 -9.98
C ASN A 43 7.67 10.47 -9.85
N GLU A 44 8.23 10.93 -8.74
CA GLU A 44 8.41 12.36 -8.46
C GLU A 44 9.50 13.00 -9.30
N TYR A 45 10.40 12.22 -9.91
CA TYR A 45 11.44 12.74 -10.81
C TYR A 45 10.92 12.97 -12.22
N THR A 46 10.04 12.09 -12.72
CA THR A 46 9.53 12.14 -14.11
C THR A 46 8.09 12.63 -14.22
N GLY A 47 7.33 12.61 -13.13
CA GLY A 47 5.89 12.87 -13.12
C GLY A 47 5.03 11.71 -13.62
N GLU A 48 5.65 10.61 -14.08
CA GLU A 48 4.96 9.43 -14.61
C GLU A 48 4.16 8.72 -13.52
N ILE A 49 2.98 8.21 -13.88
CA ILE A 49 2.12 7.42 -13.01
C ILE A 49 2.04 6.00 -13.56
N VAL A 50 2.30 5.02 -12.68
CA VAL A 50 2.22 3.59 -12.98
C VAL A 50 1.13 2.97 -12.12
N ASP A 51 0.28 2.17 -12.77
CA ASP A 51 -0.85 1.49 -12.14
C ASP A 51 -0.47 0.04 -11.77
N TYR A 52 -0.78 -0.35 -10.54
CA TYR A 52 -0.61 -1.72 -10.03
C TYR A 52 -1.95 -2.30 -9.61
N SER A 53 -2.13 -3.61 -9.85
CA SER A 53 -3.33 -4.36 -9.43
C SER A 53 -3.46 -4.34 -7.90
N LYS A 54 -4.52 -3.70 -7.40
CA LYS A 54 -4.85 -3.73 -5.98
C LYS A 54 -5.22 -5.14 -5.51
N PRO A 55 -6.02 -5.95 -6.24
CA PRO A 55 -6.28 -7.34 -5.86
C PRO A 55 -5.01 -8.16 -5.65
N ASP A 56 -4.03 -8.05 -6.54
CA ASP A 56 -2.78 -8.81 -6.45
C ASP A 56 -1.98 -8.41 -5.21
N LEU A 57 -1.88 -7.10 -4.95
CA LEU A 57 -1.25 -6.56 -3.74
C LEU A 57 -1.98 -7.00 -2.48
N ASN A 58 -3.31 -7.02 -2.54
CA ASN A 58 -4.16 -7.43 -1.43
C ASN A 58 -3.91 -8.89 -1.06
N GLU A 59 -3.73 -9.78 -2.05
CA GLU A 59 -3.37 -11.17 -1.80
C GLU A 59 -1.99 -11.29 -1.13
N ILE A 60 -0.99 -10.57 -1.61
CA ILE A 60 0.36 -10.59 -1.01
C ILE A 60 0.31 -10.09 0.45
N LEU A 61 -0.37 -8.97 0.70
CA LEU A 61 -0.49 -8.37 2.03
C LEU A 61 -1.29 -9.26 2.98
N ALA A 62 -2.40 -9.85 2.53
CA ALA A 62 -3.19 -10.76 3.34
C ALA A 62 -2.40 -12.01 3.76
N PHE A 63 -1.46 -12.45 2.91
CA PHE A 63 -0.55 -13.54 3.26
C PHE A 63 0.46 -13.08 4.32
N GLN A 64 1.07 -11.90 4.16
CA GLN A 64 1.99 -11.34 5.16
C GLN A 64 1.32 -11.11 6.52
N MET A 65 0.06 -10.63 6.53
CA MET A 65 -0.75 -10.48 7.74
C MET A 65 -1.05 -11.84 8.39
N TYR A 66 -1.35 -12.86 7.59
CA TYR A 66 -1.58 -14.22 8.09
C TYR A 66 -0.36 -14.78 8.85
N ILE A 67 0.85 -14.51 8.37
CA ILE A 67 2.09 -14.96 9.01
C ILE A 67 2.65 -13.95 10.04
N GLY A 68 1.92 -12.86 10.32
CA GLY A 68 2.29 -11.88 11.36
C GLY A 68 3.41 -10.91 10.98
N LEU A 69 3.73 -10.75 9.69
CA LEU A 69 4.78 -9.83 9.22
C LEU A 69 4.27 -8.40 9.01
N THR A 70 2.98 -8.23 8.70
CA THR A 70 2.37 -6.93 8.46
C THR A 70 1.26 -6.69 9.48
N PRO A 71 1.34 -5.65 10.33
CA PRO A 71 0.26 -5.29 11.23
C PRO A 71 -0.91 -4.68 10.43
N ALA A 72 -2.12 -4.86 10.97
CA ALA A 72 -3.35 -4.51 10.25
C ALA A 72 -3.71 -3.02 10.28
N GLU A 73 -3.09 -2.21 11.13
CA GLU A 73 -3.49 -0.82 11.38
C GLU A 73 -2.46 0.19 10.88
N ILE A 74 -2.97 1.25 10.24
CA ILE A 74 -2.15 2.38 9.78
C ILE A 74 -2.50 3.64 10.58
N THR A 75 -1.47 4.26 11.13
CA THR A 75 -1.54 5.52 11.87
C THR A 75 -0.65 6.56 11.19
N ASN A 76 -0.86 7.85 11.50
CA ASN A 76 0.04 8.91 11.03
C ASN A 76 1.51 8.65 11.37
N GLU A 77 1.78 8.03 12.53
CA GLU A 77 3.13 7.75 13.01
C GLU A 77 3.82 6.64 12.22
N ASN A 78 3.05 5.66 11.72
CA ASN A 78 3.60 4.50 11.03
C ASN A 78 3.40 4.52 9.51
N ALA A 79 2.57 5.43 8.96
CA ALA A 79 2.21 5.49 7.55
C ALA A 79 3.42 5.54 6.60
N GLN A 80 4.48 6.25 6.97
CA GLN A 80 5.72 6.28 6.17
C GLN A 80 6.36 4.90 6.05
N SER A 81 6.43 4.13 7.15
CA SER A 81 6.98 2.77 7.15
C SER A 81 6.09 1.82 6.35
N ARG A 82 4.77 1.95 6.48
CA ARG A 82 3.78 1.15 5.73
C ARG A 82 3.83 1.41 4.23
N ALA A 83 4.07 2.66 3.83
CA ALA A 83 4.30 2.99 2.43
C ALA A 83 5.57 2.33 1.88
N VAL A 84 6.66 2.26 2.66
CA VAL A 84 7.88 1.54 2.24
C VAL A 84 7.59 0.06 2.01
N GLU A 85 6.84 -0.57 2.93
CA GLU A 85 6.43 -1.96 2.80
C GLU A 85 5.66 -2.19 1.51
N VAL A 86 4.57 -1.43 1.28
CA VAL A 86 3.76 -1.59 0.05
C VAL A 86 4.58 -1.36 -1.20
N LEU A 87 5.40 -0.29 -1.26
CA LEU A 87 6.27 -0.03 -2.41
C LEU A 87 7.30 -1.13 -2.66
N SER A 88 7.71 -1.88 -1.64
CA SER A 88 8.64 -3.01 -1.80
C SER A 88 7.99 -4.26 -2.40
N LEU A 89 6.66 -4.35 -2.36
CA LEU A 89 5.88 -5.44 -2.96
C LEU A 89 5.63 -5.22 -4.46
N LEU A 90 5.79 -3.99 -4.93
CA LEU A 90 5.62 -3.62 -6.33
C LEU A 90 6.85 -4.06 -7.12
N ARG A 91 6.65 -5.01 -8.04
CA ARG A 91 7.67 -5.50 -8.97
C ARG A 91 7.69 -4.67 -10.24
#